data_AF-A0A4Q1CLH4-F1
#
_entry.id   AF-A0A4Q1CLH4-F1
#
_cell.length_a   1.000
_cell.length_b   1.000
_cell.length_c   1.000
_cell.angle_alpha   90.00
_cell.angle_beta   90.00
_cell.angle_gamma   90.00
#
_symmetry.space_group_name_H-M   'P 1'
#
loop_
_entity.id
_entity.type
_entity.pdbx_description
1 polymer ?
#
loop_
_entity_poly.entity_id
_entity_poly.type
_entity_poly.pdbx_seq_one_letter_code
_entity_poly.pdbx_strand_id
1 'polypeptide(L)'
;MSDFTLNKEPDLIVTARFITKGNDKPLFGDGYTVRLYDRDIVDDDYLGESYPDKEGHIRIAFAHDAFVNDAAFKEAKPDFYFVVLQNDKPVFTTKVLQELSIEDLQQFKMGEGEVVDLGTFLIAVE
;
A
#
# COMPACT_ATOMS: atom_id res chain seq x y z
N MET A 1 -28.14 17.70 -11.69
CA MET A 1 -27.56 17.92 -10.36
C MET A 1 -26.19 17.30 -10.42
N SER A 2 -25.14 18.05 -10.13
CA SER A 2 -23.77 17.57 -10.11
C SER A 2 -23.57 16.79 -8.82
N ASP A 3 -23.41 15.47 -8.93
CA ASP A 3 -23.04 14.59 -7.84
C ASP A 3 -21.62 14.96 -7.40
N PHE A 4 -21.52 15.86 -6.43
CA PHE A 4 -20.29 16.06 -5.69
C PHE A 4 -20.13 14.85 -4.78
N THR A 5 -19.47 13.80 -5.27
CA THR A 5 -18.83 12.83 -4.40
C THR A 5 -17.79 13.61 -3.60
N LEU A 6 -18.11 13.96 -2.34
CA LEU A 6 -17.07 14.29 -1.37
C LEU A 6 -16.04 13.16 -1.48
N ASN A 7 -14.78 13.50 -1.72
CA ASN A 7 -13.68 12.55 -1.54
C ASN A 7 -13.90 11.91 -0.16
N LYS A 8 -14.21 10.61 -0.14
CA LYS A 8 -14.47 9.90 1.10
C LYS A 8 -13.23 10.05 1.99
N GLU A 9 -13.46 10.34 3.26
CA GLU A 9 -12.36 10.46 4.21
C GLU A 9 -11.64 9.11 4.28
N PRO A 10 -10.30 9.07 4.27
CA PRO A 10 -9.57 7.83 4.40
C PRO A 10 -9.83 7.21 5.77
N ASP A 11 -10.24 5.95 5.78
CA ASP A 11 -10.57 5.17 6.98
C ASP A 11 -9.67 3.94 7.17
N LEU A 12 -8.84 3.62 6.16
CA LEU A 12 -7.84 2.56 6.19
C LEU A 12 -6.43 3.11 5.92
N ILE A 13 -5.47 2.59 6.67
CA ILE A 13 -4.07 2.96 6.58
C ILE A 13 -3.21 1.70 6.48
N VAL A 14 -2.46 1.59 5.39
CA VAL A 14 -1.47 0.55 5.20
C VAL A 14 -0.08 1.09 5.56
N THR A 15 0.64 0.33 6.38
CA THR A 15 2.04 0.58 6.70
C THR A 15 2.91 -0.59 6.26
N ALA A 16 4.15 -0.28 5.90
CA ALA A 16 5.19 -1.26 5.60
C ALA A 16 6.55 -0.64 5.86
N ARG A 17 7.58 -1.49 5.98
CA ARG A 17 8.97 -1.07 6.12
C ARG A 17 9.82 -1.63 4.98
N PHE A 18 10.71 -0.82 4.42
CA PHE A 18 11.61 -1.22 3.34
C PHE A 18 13.06 -1.09 3.76
N ILE A 19 13.84 -2.15 3.52
CA ILE A 19 15.28 -2.21 3.82
C ILE A 19 16.06 -2.78 2.63
N THR A 20 17.31 -2.35 2.45
CA THR A 20 18.18 -2.83 1.37
C THR A 20 18.79 -4.18 1.70
N LYS A 21 18.63 -5.13 0.77
CA LYS A 21 19.16 -6.49 0.91
C LYS A 21 20.69 -6.47 1.06
N GLY A 22 21.19 -7.20 2.05
CA GLY A 22 22.62 -7.41 2.27
C GLY A 22 23.29 -6.47 3.28
N ASN A 23 22.61 -5.40 3.71
CA ASN A 23 23.09 -4.55 4.80
C ASN A 23 21.98 -4.11 5.78
N ASP A 24 20.72 -4.49 5.51
CA ASP A 24 19.52 -4.21 6.29
C ASP A 24 19.30 -2.73 6.62
N LYS A 25 19.91 -1.83 5.84
CA LYS A 25 19.73 -0.39 5.99
C LYS A 25 18.33 0.01 5.52
N PRO A 26 17.66 0.95 6.21
CA PRO A 26 16.46 1.59 5.72
C PRO A 26 16.58 2.09 4.28
N LEU A 27 15.53 1.87 3.48
CA LEU A 27 15.35 2.62 2.25
C LEU A 27 14.80 4.01 2.62
N PHE A 28 15.52 5.09 2.32
CA PHE A 28 15.08 6.46 2.61
C PHE A 28 15.68 7.46 1.62
N GLY A 29 15.07 8.66 1.56
CA GLY A 29 15.56 9.80 0.79
C GLY A 29 14.61 10.24 -0.32
N ASP A 30 14.75 11.49 -0.75
CA ASP A 30 13.80 12.19 -1.63
C ASP A 30 13.65 11.57 -3.03
N GLY A 31 14.57 10.69 -3.40
CA GLY A 31 14.51 9.96 -4.68
C GLY A 31 13.58 8.75 -4.65
N TYR A 32 13.10 8.31 -3.49
CA TYR A 32 12.28 7.10 -3.37
C TYR A 32 10.80 7.40 -3.15
N THR A 33 9.95 6.70 -3.90
CA THR A 33 8.50 6.73 -3.71
C THR A 33 7.99 5.30 -3.74
N VAL A 34 7.06 4.97 -2.85
CA VAL A 34 6.44 3.64 -2.80
C VAL A 34 4.97 3.79 -3.11
N ARG A 35 4.51 3.07 -4.12
CA ARG A 35 3.11 2.99 -4.54
C ARG A 35 2.51 1.68 -4.08
N LEU A 36 1.28 1.73 -3.58
CA LEU A 36 0.48 0.57 -3.24
C LEU A 36 -0.57 0.34 -4.33
N TYR A 37 -0.70 -0.91 -4.72
CA TYR A 37 -1.70 -1.38 -5.68
C TYR A 37 -2.47 -2.55 -5.10
N ASP A 38 -3.72 -2.67 -5.52
CA ASP A 38 -4.47 -3.92 -5.47
C ASP A 38 -4.40 -4.61 -6.82
N ARG A 39 -4.25 -5.93 -6.84
CA ARG A 39 -4.25 -6.69 -8.09
C ARG A 39 -5.63 -7.28 -8.31
N ASP A 40 -6.26 -6.87 -9.41
CA ASP A 40 -7.48 -7.50 -9.90
C ASP A 40 -7.22 -8.30 -11.17
N ILE A 41 -8.25 -9.05 -11.59
CA ILE A 41 -8.23 -9.85 -12.81
C ILE A 41 -8.09 -8.99 -14.08
N VAL A 42 -8.56 -7.73 -14.07
CA VAL A 42 -8.72 -6.88 -15.26
C VAL A 42 -7.76 -5.69 -15.29
N ASP A 43 -7.67 -4.92 -14.20
CA ASP A 43 -6.74 -3.80 -14.07
C ASP A 43 -6.29 -3.67 -12.62
N ASP A 44 -5.01 -3.34 -12.39
CA ASP A 44 -4.50 -3.21 -11.02
C ASP A 44 -4.85 -1.82 -10.47
N ASP A 45 -5.59 -1.77 -9.37
CA ASP A 45 -6.04 -0.52 -8.78
C ASP A 45 -4.92 0.18 -8.01
N TYR A 46 -4.67 1.45 -8.36
CA TYR A 46 -3.77 2.30 -7.59
C TYR A 46 -4.46 2.83 -6.34
N LEU A 47 -3.92 2.48 -5.16
CA LEU A 47 -4.50 2.86 -3.87
C LEU A 47 -3.85 4.09 -3.24
N GLY A 48 -2.59 4.38 -3.60
CA GLY A 48 -1.89 5.56 -3.12
C GLY A 48 -0.37 5.40 -3.10
N GLU A 49 0.32 6.44 -2.62
CA GLU A 49 1.77 6.45 -2.52
C GLU A 49 2.28 7.19 -1.29
N SER A 50 3.53 6.88 -0.92
CA SER A 50 4.18 7.48 0.24
C SER A 50 5.71 7.49 0.05
N TYR A 51 6.36 8.39 0.78
CA TYR A 51 7.82 8.49 0.81
C TYR A 51 8.33 7.74 2.05
N PRO A 52 9.31 6.84 1.91
CA PRO A 52 9.91 6.18 3.06
C PRO A 52 10.56 7.19 4.02
N ASP A 53 10.28 7.07 5.31
CA ASP A 53 10.94 7.85 6.34
C ASP A 53 12.40 7.40 6.57
N LYS A 54 13.10 8.04 7.52
CA LYS A 54 14.50 7.72 7.83
C LYS A 54 14.72 6.30 8.36
N GLU A 55 13.68 5.63 8.81
CA GLU A 55 13.69 4.25 9.29
C GLU A 55 13.17 3.24 8.25
N GLY A 56 12.73 3.76 7.10
CA GLY A 56 12.26 3.01 5.94
C GLY A 56 10.77 2.70 5.99
N HIS A 57 10.01 3.33 6.89
CA HIS A 57 8.58 3.12 6.99
C HIS A 57 7.82 3.99 6.00
N ILE A 58 6.74 3.43 5.48
CA ILE A 58 5.76 4.15 4.69
C ILE A 58 4.40 4.13 5.39
N ARG A 59 3.55 5.07 4.99
CA ARG A 59 2.16 5.15 5.43
C ARG A 59 1.31 5.63 4.26
N ILE A 60 0.36 4.82 3.84
CA ILE A 60 -0.56 5.11 2.72
C ILE A 60 -1.98 5.01 3.28
N ALA A 61 -2.76 6.07 3.11
CA ALA A 61 -4.13 6.17 3.61
C ALA A 61 -5.10 6.24 2.43
N PHE A 62 -6.14 5.42 2.46
CA PHE A 62 -7.17 5.34 1.41
C PHE A 62 -8.51 4.90 2.01
N ALA A 63 -9.57 5.00 1.22
CA ALA A 63 -10.89 4.56 1.65
C ALA A 63 -11.05 3.04 1.48
N HIS A 64 -11.75 2.38 2.39
CA HIS A 64 -11.93 0.93 2.39
C HIS A 64 -12.61 0.40 1.12
N ASP A 65 -13.39 1.23 0.42
CA ASP A 65 -14.04 0.85 -0.84
C ASP A 65 -13.13 0.97 -2.08
N ALA A 66 -11.91 1.51 -1.93
CA ALA A 66 -10.97 1.70 -3.04
C ALA A 66 -10.45 0.38 -3.64
N PHE A 67 -10.56 -0.73 -2.91
CA PHE A 67 -10.21 -2.08 -3.36
C PHE A 67 -11.43 -3.03 -3.43
N VAL A 68 -12.64 -2.48 -3.25
CA VAL A 68 -13.89 -3.26 -3.30
C VAL A 68 -14.57 -2.97 -4.64
N ASN A 69 -13.95 -3.41 -5.74
CA ASN A 69 -14.37 -2.98 -7.09
C ASN A 69 -15.26 -3.97 -7.84
N ASP A 70 -15.31 -5.25 -7.47
CA ASP A 70 -16.06 -6.21 -8.28
C ASP A 70 -17.34 -6.74 -7.63
N ALA A 71 -18.46 -6.06 -7.91
CA ALA A 71 -19.80 -6.53 -7.60
C ALA A 71 -20.19 -7.83 -8.36
N ALA A 72 -19.50 -8.15 -9.46
CA ALA A 72 -19.74 -9.36 -10.26
C ALA A 72 -18.91 -10.56 -9.78
N PHE A 73 -17.71 -10.34 -9.22
CA PHE A 73 -16.83 -11.40 -8.73
C PHE A 73 -16.68 -11.50 -7.20
N LYS A 74 -17.21 -10.55 -6.42
CA LYS A 74 -17.14 -10.56 -4.95
C LYS A 74 -15.75 -10.91 -4.42
N GLU A 75 -14.70 -10.31 -4.98
CA GLU A 75 -13.41 -10.31 -4.29
C GLU A 75 -13.59 -9.50 -3.00
N ALA A 76 -13.72 -10.23 -1.89
CA ALA A 76 -13.93 -9.68 -0.57
C ALA A 76 -12.59 -9.38 0.13
N LYS A 77 -11.49 -9.80 -0.47
CA LYS A 77 -10.15 -9.74 0.09
C LYS A 77 -9.18 -9.19 -0.94
N PRO A 78 -8.39 -8.16 -0.61
CA PRO A 78 -7.46 -7.58 -1.55
C PRO A 78 -6.19 -8.42 -1.75
N ASP A 79 -5.58 -8.20 -2.90
CA ASP A 79 -4.32 -8.76 -3.39
C ASP A 79 -3.26 -7.64 -3.48
N PHE A 80 -2.76 -7.17 -2.33
CA PHE A 80 -1.87 -6.01 -2.29
C PHE A 80 -0.45 -6.28 -2.77
N TYR A 81 0.13 -5.30 -3.46
CA TYR A 81 1.57 -5.26 -3.72
C TYR A 81 2.09 -3.83 -3.81
N PHE A 82 3.40 -3.68 -3.61
CA PHE A 82 4.08 -2.40 -3.70
C PHE A 82 4.98 -2.30 -4.93
N VAL A 83 5.03 -1.10 -5.50
CA VAL A 83 6.05 -0.70 -6.48
C VAL A 83 6.91 0.37 -5.85
N VAL A 84 8.21 0.11 -5.78
CA VAL A 84 9.21 1.08 -5.32
C VAL A 84 9.79 1.76 -6.55
N LEU A 85 9.73 3.09 -6.56
CA LEU A 85 10.28 3.94 -7.61
C LEU A 85 11.52 4.66 -7.08
N GLN A 86 12.52 4.82 -7.94
CA GLN A 86 13.64 5.71 -7.74
C GLN A 86 13.66 6.74 -8.87
N ASN A 87 13.51 8.02 -8.56
CA ASN A 87 13.39 9.11 -9.56
C ASN A 87 12.33 8.77 -10.63
N ASP A 88 11.11 8.44 -10.20
CA ASP A 88 9.96 8.07 -11.03
C ASP A 88 10.11 6.81 -11.89
N LYS A 89 11.17 6.02 -11.69
CA LYS A 89 11.38 4.74 -12.37
C LYS A 89 11.18 3.57 -11.43
N PRO A 90 10.36 2.57 -11.76
CA PRO A 90 10.25 1.35 -10.96
C PRO A 90 11.62 0.67 -10.84
N VAL A 91 12.06 0.45 -9.60
CA VAL A 91 13.30 -0.27 -9.28
C VAL A 91 13.03 -1.60 -8.59
N PHE A 92 11.83 -1.78 -8.02
CA PHE A 92 11.43 -3.02 -7.37
C PHE A 92 9.91 -3.15 -7.30
N THR A 93 9.42 -4.37 -7.43
CA THR A 93 8.01 -4.73 -7.20
C THR A 93 7.98 -5.89 -6.21
N THR A 94 7.16 -5.78 -5.16
CA THR A 94 7.02 -6.88 -4.20
C THR A 94 6.29 -8.07 -4.83
N LYS A 95 6.34 -9.21 -4.17
CA LYS A 95 5.33 -10.24 -4.42
C LYS A 95 3.96 -9.71 -4.01
N VAL A 96 2.92 -10.22 -4.66
CA VAL A 96 1.53 -9.98 -4.24
C VAL A 96 1.26 -10.74 -2.95
N LEU A 97 0.70 -10.02 -1.99
CA LEU A 97 0.13 -10.55 -0.78
C LEU A 97 -1.33 -10.88 -1.09
N GLN A 98 -1.60 -12.15 -1.34
CA GLN A 98 -2.91 -12.57 -1.86
C GLN A 98 -3.92 -12.84 -0.75
N GLU A 99 -5.19 -12.61 -1.06
CA GLU A 99 -6.36 -12.88 -0.22
C GLU A 99 -6.17 -12.35 1.21
N LEU A 100 -5.70 -11.11 1.34
CA LEU A 100 -5.44 -10.51 2.64
C LEU A 100 -6.72 -10.39 3.46
N SER A 101 -6.68 -10.96 4.67
CA SER A 101 -7.73 -10.76 5.65
C SER A 101 -7.44 -9.47 6.42
N ILE A 102 -7.99 -8.36 5.95
CA ILE A 102 -7.83 -7.05 6.59
C ILE A 102 -8.30 -7.12 8.05
N GLU A 103 -9.40 -7.81 8.31
CA GLU A 103 -9.96 -8.08 9.64
C GLU A 103 -8.95 -8.74 10.61
N ASP A 104 -8.13 -9.67 10.12
CA ASP A 104 -7.13 -10.37 10.94
C ASP A 104 -5.86 -9.51 11.18
N LEU A 105 -5.62 -8.52 10.32
CA LEU A 105 -4.46 -7.62 10.37
C LEU A 105 -4.79 -6.26 10.99
N GLN A 106 -6.08 -5.97 11.17
CA GLN A 106 -6.58 -4.71 11.70
C GLN A 106 -6.11 -4.50 13.14
N GLN A 107 -5.37 -3.41 13.33
CA GLN A 107 -5.22 -2.79 14.64
C GLN A 107 -5.98 -1.47 14.60
N PHE A 108 -7.14 -1.41 15.26
CA PHE A 108 -7.85 -0.13 15.41
C PHE A 108 -7.02 0.82 16.28
N LYS A 109 -6.68 1.99 15.74
CA LYS A 109 -5.99 3.05 16.47
C LYS A 109 -6.88 4.29 16.56
N MET A 110 -7.20 4.70 17.79
CA MET A 110 -7.97 5.92 18.03
C MET A 110 -7.30 7.12 17.36
N GLY A 111 -8.04 7.83 16.50
CA GLY A 111 -7.57 9.01 15.76
C GLY A 111 -6.91 8.72 14.41
N GLU A 112 -6.61 7.45 14.10
CA GLU A 112 -5.98 7.04 12.83
C GLU A 112 -6.87 6.10 12.00
N GLY A 113 -7.91 5.52 12.59
CA GLY A 113 -8.78 4.55 11.93
C GLY A 113 -8.20 3.14 11.98
N GLU A 114 -8.42 2.37 10.91
CA GLU A 114 -7.89 1.02 10.77
C GLU A 114 -6.45 1.07 10.26
N VAL A 115 -5.53 0.42 10.97
CA VAL A 115 -4.13 0.32 10.53
C VAL A 115 -3.78 -1.14 10.26
N VAL A 116 -3.25 -1.38 9.07
CA VAL A 116 -2.79 -2.69 8.58
C VAL A 116 -1.29 -2.62 8.35
N ASP A 117 -0.52 -3.38 9.12
CA ASP A 117 0.93 -3.51 8.94
C ASP A 117 1.25 -4.73 8.08
N LEU A 118 1.76 -4.50 6.88
CA LEU A 118 2.15 -5.55 5.93
C LEU A 118 3.59 -6.03 6.14
N GLY A 119 4.30 -5.49 7.15
CA GLY A 119 5.59 -5.97 7.59
C GLY A 119 6.78 -5.33 6.87
N THR A 120 7.91 -6.06 6.86
CA THR A 120 9.19 -5.57 6.31
C THR A 120 9.57 -6.28 5.01
N PHE A 121 9.93 -5.49 4.00
CA PHE A 121 10.34 -5.95 2.68
C PHE A 121 11.83 -5.69 2.43
N LEU A 122 12.51 -6.72 1.92
CA LEU A 122 13.91 -6.66 1.48
C LEU A 122 13.98 -6.28 0.01
N ILE A 123 14.60 -5.15 -0.30
CA ILE A 123 14.76 -4.65 -1.67
C ILE A 123 16.16 -4.99 -2.16
N ALA A 124 16.24 -5.74 -3.26
CA ALA A 124 17.46 -5.86 -4.04
C ALA A 124 17.46 -4.73 -5.08
N VAL A 125 18.04 -3.59 -4.73
CA VAL A 125 18.28 -2.51 -5.69
C VAL A 125 19.53 -2.90 -6.47
N GLU A 126 19.42 -3.08 -7.79
CA GLU A 126 20.58 -3.30 -8.68
C GLU A 126 21.35 -2.01 -8.95
#